data_AF-A0A529XRP9-F1
#
_entry.id   AF-A0A529XRP9-F1
#
_cell.length_a   1.000
_cell.length_b   1.000
_cell.length_c   1.000
_cell.angle_alpha   90.00
_cell.angle_beta   90.00
_cell.angle_gamma   90.00
#
_symmetry.space_group_name_H-M   'P 1'
#
loop_
_entity.id
_entity.type
_entity.pdbx_description
1 polymer ?
#
loop_
_entity_poly.entity_id
_entity_poly.type
_entity_poly.pdbx_seq_one_letter_code
_entity_poly.pdbx_strand_id
1 'polypeptide(L)'
;MSKSNNVYKDAFNRCLRLLDETQSLPSEPELGTLLGVSRTTVRSILSRMEETGLITWNKRNKTVLRGPLPEDFFPEEETDSLAEIIERSFMRRLLAGGAEAGMQINELELAREIGVGTTSVREFLIRFSRFGL
;
A
#
# COMPACT_ATOMS: atom_id res chain seq x y z
N MET A 1 17.35 3.45 -3.14
CA MET A 1 16.48 3.87 -2.02
C MET A 1 15.22 4.42 -2.69
N SER A 2 14.02 3.85 -2.64
CA SER A 2 13.28 3.33 -1.48
C SER A 2 12.19 2.35 -1.97
N LYS A 3 12.54 1.09 -2.21
CA LYS A 3 11.53 0.02 -2.33
C LYS A 3 11.03 -0.25 -0.91
N SER A 4 9.72 -0.33 -0.69
CA SER A 4 9.03 -0.74 0.57
C SER A 4 8.41 0.37 1.44
N ASN A 5 7.76 1.39 0.86
CA ASN A 5 6.92 2.28 1.66
C ASN A 5 5.40 2.07 1.47
N ASN A 6 5.01 1.27 0.47
CA ASN A 6 3.60 1.17 0.13
C ASN A 6 2.80 0.26 1.08
N VAL A 7 3.27 -0.97 1.27
CA VAL A 7 2.70 -1.93 2.24
C VAL A 7 2.61 -1.33 3.65
N TYR A 8 3.59 -0.51 4.04
CA TYR A 8 3.56 0.20 5.31
C TYR A 8 2.43 1.23 5.36
N LYS A 9 2.33 2.11 4.37
CA LYS A 9 1.32 3.18 4.32
C LYS A 9 -0.10 2.62 4.25
N ASP A 10 -0.32 1.59 3.43
CA ASP A 10 -1.61 0.89 3.37
C ASP A 10 -1.95 0.20 4.71
N ALA A 11 -1.03 -0.56 5.28
CA ALA A 11 -1.25 -1.20 6.59
C ALA A 11 -1.47 -0.18 7.71
N PHE A 12 -0.81 0.98 7.64
CA PHE A 12 -1.04 2.10 8.56
C PHE A 12 -2.47 2.63 8.43
N ASN A 13 -2.92 2.94 7.21
CA ASN A 13 -4.29 3.40 6.96
C ASN A 13 -5.33 2.37 7.42
N ARG A 14 -5.12 1.07 7.16
CA ARG A 14 -5.99 0.00 7.66
C ARG A 14 -6.01 -0.07 9.19
N CYS A 15 -4.86 0.16 9.84
CA CYS A 15 -4.78 0.22 11.30
C CYS A 15 -5.52 1.44 11.87
N LEU A 16 -5.48 2.59 11.19
CA LEU A 16 -6.28 3.76 11.59
C LEU A 16 -7.78 3.49 11.49
N ARG A 17 -8.25 2.88 10.39
CA ARG A 17 -9.67 2.50 10.26
C ARG A 17 -10.11 1.54 11.37
N LEU A 18 -9.27 0.54 11.68
CA LEU A 18 -9.52 -0.37 12.80
C LEU A 18 -9.65 0.40 14.12
N LEU A 19 -8.74 1.34 14.39
CA LEU A 19 -8.80 2.18 15.60
C LEU A 19 -10.09 3.00 15.67
N ASP A 20 -10.54 3.56 14.55
CA ASP A 20 -11.76 4.36 14.49
C ASP A 20 -13.02 3.52 14.76
N GLU A 21 -13.08 2.31 14.21
CA GLU A 21 -14.20 1.40 14.37
C GLU A 21 -14.30 0.79 15.79
N THR A 22 -13.17 0.34 16.34
CA THR A 22 -13.17 -0.44 17.59
C THR A 22 -12.81 0.39 18.82
N GLN A 23 -12.31 1.61 18.63
CA GLN A 23 -11.75 2.49 19.68
C GLN A 23 -10.72 1.77 20.57
N SER A 24 -10.08 0.72 20.04
CA SER A 24 -9.14 -0.15 20.76
C SER A 24 -8.21 -0.87 19.80
N LEU A 25 -6.98 -1.17 20.23
CA LEU A 25 -6.02 -1.90 19.41
C LEU A 25 -5.78 -3.31 19.96
N PRO A 26 -5.86 -4.36 19.13
CA PRO A 26 -5.53 -5.71 19.53
C PRO A 26 -4.02 -5.86 19.79
N SER A 27 -3.58 -7.04 20.22
CA SER A 27 -2.17 -7.30 20.51
C SER A 27 -1.28 -7.16 19.27
N GLU A 28 0.03 -6.96 19.44
CA GLU A 28 0.97 -6.87 18.30
C GLU A 28 0.92 -8.09 17.35
N PRO A 29 0.88 -9.34 17.85
CA PRO A 29 0.76 -10.51 16.97
C PRO A 29 -0.54 -10.50 16.16
N GLU A 30 -1.67 -10.15 16.80
CA GLU A 30 -2.98 -10.08 16.14
C GLU A 30 -3.00 -8.98 15.08
N LEU A 31 -2.43 -7.80 15.37
CA LEU A 31 -2.27 -6.75 14.36
C LEU A 31 -1.44 -7.23 13.16
N GLY A 32 -0.37 -8.00 13.39
CA GLY A 32 0.44 -8.57 12.32
C GLY A 32 -0.38 -9.49 11.41
N THR A 33 -1.22 -10.34 12.01
CA THR A 33 -2.14 -11.22 11.28
C THR A 33 -3.23 -10.45 10.54
N LEU A 34 -3.90 -9.51 11.21
CA LEU A 34 -5.00 -8.72 10.64
C LEU A 34 -4.54 -7.83 9.48
N LEU A 35 -3.38 -7.20 9.63
CA LEU A 35 -2.83 -6.29 8.62
C LEU A 35 -2.01 -7.03 7.55
N GLY A 36 -1.66 -8.30 7.78
CA GLY A 36 -0.85 -9.12 6.87
C GLY A 36 0.60 -8.64 6.76
N VAL A 37 1.15 -8.07 7.84
CA VAL A 37 2.49 -7.47 7.84
C VAL A 37 3.40 -8.06 8.91
N SER A 38 4.71 -7.85 8.75
CA SER A 38 5.70 -8.34 9.70
C SER A 38 5.56 -7.68 11.08
N ARG A 39 6.07 -8.35 12.12
CA ARG A 39 6.15 -7.78 13.48
C ARG A 39 6.89 -6.45 13.51
N THR A 40 7.97 -6.30 12.72
CA THR A 40 8.70 -5.04 12.63
C THR A 40 7.84 -3.92 12.05
N THR A 41 7.04 -4.23 11.02
CA THR A 41 6.08 -3.28 10.42
C THR A 41 5.00 -2.86 11.40
N VAL A 42 4.43 -3.81 12.16
CA VAL A 42 3.46 -3.48 13.23
C VAL A 42 4.06 -2.50 14.23
N ARG A 43 5.29 -2.74 14.68
CA ARG A 43 5.97 -1.84 15.62
C ARG A 43 6.21 -0.46 15.02
N SER A 44 6.62 -0.37 13.76
CA SER A 44 6.75 0.92 13.05
C SER A 44 5.42 1.66 12.92
N ILE A 45 4.30 0.95 12.74
CA ILE A 45 2.96 1.54 12.70
C ILE A 45 2.60 2.11 14.08
N LEU A 46 2.76 1.30 15.14
CA LEU A 46 2.45 1.73 16.51
C LEU A 46 3.32 2.90 16.98
N SER A 47 4.62 2.90 16.66
CA SER A 47 5.50 4.04 16.94
C SER A 47 5.00 5.32 16.28
N ARG A 48 4.62 5.26 14.99
CA ARG A 48 4.08 6.44 14.30
C ARG A 48 2.76 6.91 14.90
N MET A 49 1.86 5.99 15.27
CA MET A 49 0.61 6.35 15.95
C MET A 49 0.84 7.01 17.32
N GLU A 50 1.90 6.61 18.02
CA GLU A 50 2.32 7.28 19.26
C GLU A 50 2.90 8.67 18.99
N GLU A 51 3.77 8.80 17.97
CA GLU A 51 4.35 10.09 17.54
C GLU A 51 3.28 11.10 17.10
N THR A 52 2.19 10.64 16.48
CA THR A 52 1.05 11.50 16.07
C THR A 52 0.01 11.70 17.18
N GLY A 53 0.25 11.16 18.37
CA GLY A 53 -0.61 11.34 19.54
C GLY A 53 -1.97 10.63 19.44
N LEU A 54 -2.09 9.61 18.60
CA LEU A 54 -3.30 8.77 18.51
C LEU A 54 -3.39 7.81 19.70
N ILE A 55 -2.24 7.28 20.12
CA ILE A 55 -2.12 6.32 21.21
C ILE A 55 -0.95 6.68 22.13
N THR A 56 -0.94 6.14 23.34
CA THR A 56 0.29 5.92 24.09
C THR A 56 0.60 4.43 24.12
N TRP A 57 1.87 4.08 23.91
CA TRP A 57 2.30 2.71 23.74
C TRP A 57 3.46 2.36 24.67
N ASN A 58 3.14 1.66 25.75
CA ASN A 58 4.14 1.14 26.68
C ASN A 58 4.21 -0.38 26.60
N LYS A 59 5.14 -0.89 25.78
CA LYS A 59 5.37 -2.32 25.55
C LYS A 59 4.09 -3.03 25.10
N ARG A 60 3.36 -3.67 26.03
CA ARG A 60 2.14 -4.42 25.74
C ARG A 60 0.86 -3.61 25.96
N ASN A 61 0.94 -2.52 26.74
CA ASN A 61 -0.22 -1.67 26.97
C ASN A 61 -0.30 -0.61 25.87
N LYS A 62 -1.48 -0.53 25.25
CA LYS A 62 -1.86 0.48 24.28
C LYS A 62 -3.07 1.20 24.84
N THR A 63 -2.98 2.52 25.00
CA THR A 63 -4.12 3.34 25.40
C THR A 63 -4.43 4.28 24.26
N VAL A 64 -5.68 4.27 23.80
CA VAL A 64 -6.16 5.17 22.75
C VAL A 64 -6.38 6.56 23.36
N LEU A 65 -5.78 7.58 22.77
CA LEU A 65 -5.90 8.97 23.24
C LEU A 65 -6.99 9.72 22.47
N ARG A 66 -7.12 9.44 21.17
CA ARG A 66 -8.14 10.01 20.28
C ARG A 66 -8.38 9.10 19.06
N GLY A 67 -9.49 9.33 18.37
CA GLY A 67 -9.72 8.78 17.04
C GLY A 67 -8.85 9.45 15.96
N PRO A 68 -8.61 8.77 14.83
CA PRO A 68 -7.90 9.34 13.69
C PRO A 68 -8.71 10.43 12.98
N LEU A 69 -8.00 11.42 12.45
CA LEU A 69 -8.53 12.48 11.58
C LEU A 69 -8.09 12.21 10.13
N PRO A 70 -8.76 12.81 9.13
CA PRO A 70 -8.37 12.65 7.72
C PRO A 70 -6.89 12.96 7.43
N GLU A 71 -6.29 13.89 8.16
CA GLU A 71 -4.87 14.26 8.05
C GLU A 71 -3.89 13.20 8.60
N ASP A 72 -4.36 12.28 9.43
CA ASP A 72 -3.53 11.18 9.94
C ASP A 72 -3.32 10.10 8.86
N PHE A 73 -4.19 10.01 7.86
CA PHE A 73 -4.11 9.02 6.80
C PHE A 73 -3.06 9.40 5.74
N PHE A 74 -2.38 8.40 5.20
CA PHE A 74 -1.62 8.58 3.96
C PHE A 74 -2.58 8.73 2.78
N PRO A 75 -2.29 9.62 1.80
CA PRO A 75 -3.03 9.72 0.55
C PRO A 75 -3.07 8.38 -0.20
N GLU A 76 -4.19 8.05 -0.84
CA GLU A 76 -4.36 6.78 -1.58
C GLU A 76 -3.33 6.61 -2.70
N GLU A 77 -2.92 7.71 -3.32
CA GLU A 77 -1.89 7.76 -4.37
C GLU A 77 -0.52 7.29 -3.86
N GLU A 78 -0.28 7.41 -2.55
CA GLU A 78 0.92 6.95 -1.88
C GLU A 78 0.80 5.52 -1.33
N THR A 79 -0.38 4.90 -1.43
CA THR A 79 -0.70 3.52 -0.98
C THR A 79 -0.98 2.54 -2.14
N ASP A 80 -0.78 2.95 -3.39
CA ASP A 80 -0.84 2.03 -4.54
C ASP A 80 0.48 1.28 -4.72
N SER A 81 0.48 -0.05 -4.61
CA SER A 81 1.69 -0.82 -4.88
C SER A 81 2.21 -0.53 -6.30
N LEU A 82 3.52 -0.69 -6.51
CA LEU A 82 4.12 -0.49 -7.83
C LEU A 82 3.42 -1.32 -8.91
N ALA A 83 2.95 -2.53 -8.55
CA ALA A 83 2.18 -3.38 -9.46
C ALA A 83 0.82 -2.76 -9.80
N GLU A 84 0.09 -2.24 -8.82
CA GLU A 84 -1.21 -1.58 -9.02
C GLU A 84 -1.07 -0.29 -9.85
N ILE A 85 0.00 0.48 -9.66
CA ILE A 85 0.28 1.66 -10.49
C ILE A 85 0.53 1.24 -11.94
N ILE A 86 1.36 0.20 -12.16
CA ILE A 86 1.61 -0.35 -13.49
C ILE A 86 0.32 -0.89 -14.11
N GLU A 87 -0.48 -1.62 -13.35
CA GLU A 87 -1.76 -2.17 -13.78
C GLU A 87 -2.76 -1.09 -14.17
N ARG A 88 -2.95 -0.07 -13.33
CA ARG A 88 -3.89 1.03 -13.58
C ARG A 88 -3.50 1.81 -14.84
N SER A 89 -2.22 2.14 -15.00
CA SER A 89 -1.71 2.79 -16.21
C SER A 89 -1.89 1.89 -17.44
N PHE A 90 -1.58 0.61 -17.31
CA PHE A 90 -1.77 -0.38 -18.37
C PHE A 90 -3.23 -0.52 -18.80
N MET A 91 -4.17 -0.66 -17.85
CA MET A 91 -5.61 -0.77 -18.10
C MET A 91 -6.17 0.51 -18.70
N ARG A 92 -5.76 1.68 -18.20
CA ARG A 92 -6.15 2.98 -18.79
C ARG A 92 -5.74 3.06 -20.25
N ARG A 93 -4.56 2.58 -20.59
CA ARG A 93 -4.05 2.57 -21.97
C ARG A 93 -4.80 1.59 -22.87
N LEU A 94 -5.15 0.43 -22.35
CA LEU A 94 -5.97 -0.58 -23.03
C LEU A 94 -7.40 -0.07 -23.31
N LEU A 95 -7.95 0.75 -22.41
CA LEU A 95 -9.27 1.37 -22.58
C LEU A 95 -9.25 2.61 -23.48
N ALA A 96 -8.16 3.39 -23.46
CA ALA A 96 -8.05 4.64 -24.22
C ALA A 96 -7.61 4.44 -25.69
N GLY A 97 -6.74 3.46 -25.96
CA GLY A 97 -6.41 3.04 -27.32
C GLY A 97 -7.16 1.76 -27.60
N GLY A 98 -8.27 1.82 -28.35
CA GLY A 98 -9.15 0.69 -28.65
C GLY A 98 -8.36 -0.58 -28.91
N ALA A 99 -8.21 -1.40 -27.87
CA ALA A 99 -7.20 -2.43 -27.86
C ALA A 99 -7.58 -3.54 -28.83
N GLU A 100 -6.91 -3.56 -29.97
CA GLU A 100 -7.05 -4.63 -30.95
C GLU A 100 -6.14 -5.79 -30.57
N ALA A 101 -6.63 -7.01 -30.81
CA ALA A 101 -5.83 -8.21 -30.63
C ALA A 101 -4.53 -8.11 -31.45
N GLY A 102 -3.38 -8.22 -30.78
CA GLY A 102 -2.05 -8.10 -31.39
C GLY A 102 -1.35 -6.75 -31.17
N MET A 103 -1.97 -5.80 -30.46
CA MET A 103 -1.30 -4.56 -30.05
C MET A 103 -0.04 -4.85 -29.22
N GLN A 104 1.10 -4.31 -29.65
CA GLN A 104 2.35 -4.44 -28.90
C GLN A 104 2.44 -3.41 -27.77
N ILE A 105 2.79 -3.89 -26.57
CA ILE A 105 3.00 -3.05 -25.39
C ILE A 105 4.46 -2.60 -25.36
N ASN A 106 4.70 -1.29 -25.42
CA ASN A 106 6.04 -0.74 -25.30
C ASN A 106 6.42 -0.56 -23.82
N GLU A 107 7.24 -1.48 -23.28
CA GLU A 107 7.73 -1.45 -21.89
C GLU A 107 8.42 -0.13 -21.53
N LEU A 108 9.21 0.45 -22.45
CA LEU A 108 9.98 1.67 -22.20
C LEU A 108 9.07 2.88 -22.06
N GLU A 109 8.03 2.94 -22.87
CA GLU A 109 7.05 4.02 -22.83
C GLU A 109 6.23 3.98 -21.54
N LEU A 110 5.75 2.78 -21.15
CA LEU A 110 5.03 2.58 -19.90
C LEU A 110 5.91 2.92 -18.68
N ALA A 111 7.18 2.52 -18.71
CA ALA A 111 8.15 2.87 -17.68
C ALA A 111 8.36 4.39 -17.55
N ARG A 112 8.41 5.11 -18.67
CA ARG A 112 8.58 6.58 -18.70
C ARG A 112 7.34 7.31 -18.20
N GLU A 113 6.15 6.87 -18.59
CA GLU A 113 4.89 7.46 -18.15
C GLU A 113 4.72 7.38 -16.63
N ILE A 114 5.09 6.23 -16.05
CA ILE A 114 4.93 5.96 -14.61
C ILE A 114 6.15 6.44 -13.80
N GLY A 115 7.30 6.68 -14.45
CA GLY A 115 8.55 7.06 -13.77
C GLY A 115 9.25 5.90 -13.05
N VAL A 116 9.13 4.67 -13.59
CA VAL A 116 9.66 3.44 -12.98
C VAL A 116 10.70 2.78 -13.89
N GLY A 117 11.44 1.80 -13.36
CA GLY A 117 12.38 1.02 -14.17
C GLY A 117 11.68 0.03 -15.09
N THR A 118 12.18 -0.14 -16.32
CA THR A 118 11.66 -1.11 -17.30
C THR A 118 11.64 -2.55 -16.79
N THR A 119 12.57 -2.92 -15.90
CA THR A 119 12.57 -4.24 -15.24
C THR A 119 11.30 -4.48 -14.43
N SER A 120 10.82 -3.49 -13.68
CA SER A 120 9.59 -3.63 -12.86
C SER A 120 8.34 -3.76 -13.73
N VAL A 121 8.30 -3.02 -14.85
CA VAL A 121 7.24 -3.16 -15.86
C VAL A 121 7.25 -4.57 -16.46
N ARG A 122 8.43 -5.08 -16.83
CA ARG A 122 8.57 -6.42 -17.39
C ARG A 122 8.13 -7.51 -16.41
N GLU A 123 8.54 -7.42 -15.15
CA GLU A 123 8.12 -8.39 -14.12
C GLU A 123 6.60 -8.38 -13.93
N PHE A 124 5.98 -7.20 -13.95
CA PHE A 124 4.52 -7.07 -13.93
C PHE A 124 3.89 -7.75 -15.16
N LEU A 125 4.34 -7.43 -16.38
CA LEU A 125 3.77 -8.00 -17.61
C LEU A 125 3.94 -9.53 -17.69
N ILE A 126 5.04 -10.09 -17.20
CA ILE A 126 5.25 -11.55 -17.11
C ILE A 126 4.28 -12.20 -16.11
N ARG A 127 4.02 -11.54 -14.97
CA ARG A 127 3.03 -12.03 -14.00
C ARG A 127 1.62 -11.89 -14.56
N PHE A 128 1.31 -10.75 -15.16
CA PHE A 128 0.03 -10.49 -15.80
C PHE A 128 -0.23 -11.46 -16.95
N SER A 129 0.75 -11.82 -17.78
CA SER A 129 0.53 -12.83 -18.83
C SER A 129 0.33 -14.25 -18.30
N ARG A 130 0.85 -14.55 -17.09
CA ARG A 130 0.64 -15.83 -16.41
C ARG A 130 -0.71 -15.95 -15.70
N PHE A 131 -1.25 -14.82 -15.22
CA PHE A 131 -2.48 -14.77 -14.42
C PHE A 131 -3.63 -14.03 -15.12
N GLY A 132 -3.39 -13.49 -16.31
CA GLY A 132 -4.33 -12.66 -17.04
C GLY A 132 -5.47 -13.51 -17.53
N LEU A 133 -6.58 -13.47 -16.78
CA LEU A 133 -7.89 -14.07 -17.08
C LEU A 133 -7.85 -15.38 -17.87
#